data_AF-A0A0B5EDE3-F1
#
_entry.id   AF-A0A0B5EDE3-F1
#
_cell.length_a   1.000
_cell.length_b   1.000
_cell.length_c   1.000
_cell.angle_alpha   90.00
_cell.angle_beta   90.00
_cell.angle_gamma   90.00
#
_symmetry.space_group_name_H-M   'P 1'
#
loop_
_entity.id
_entity.type
_entity.pdbx_description
1 polymer ?
#
loop_
_entity_poly.entity_id
_entity_poly.type
_entity_poly.pdbx_seq_one_letter_code
_entity_poly.pdbx_strand_id
1 'polypeptide(L)' 'MPTNQQLIRKARQRLRSGTKSPALRGCPQRRGVCTRVYV' A
#
# COMPACT_ATOMS: atom_id res chain seq x y z
N MET A 1 -5.85 10.53 -25.46
CA MET A 1 -4.91 9.40 -25.61
C MET A 1 -3.49 9.96 -25.70
N PRO A 2 -2.49 9.45 -24.96
CA PRO A 2 -1.14 9.99 -25.02
C PRO A 2 -0.37 9.52 -26.28
N THR A 3 0.47 10.38 -26.84
CA THR A 3 1.30 10.10 -28.03
C THR A 3 2.64 9.45 -27.66
N ASN A 4 3.31 8.77 -28.61
CA ASN A 4 4.60 8.12 -28.36
C ASN A 4 5.67 9.09 -27.84
N GLN A 5 5.73 10.32 -28.38
CA GLN A 5 6.67 11.34 -27.90
C GLN A 5 6.38 11.79 -26.46
N GLN A 6 5.11 11.77 -26.02
CA GLN A 6 4.75 12.06 -24.63
C GLN A 6 5.23 10.95 -23.69
N LEU A 7 5.13 9.68 -24.09
CA LEU A 7 5.60 8.54 -23.29
C LEU A 7 7.13 8.46 -23.21
N ILE A 8 7.84 8.82 -24.28
CA ILE A 8 9.31 8.90 -24.30
C ILE A 8 9.82 10.00 -23.35
N ARG A 9 9.16 11.18 -23.34
CA ARG A 9 9.54 12.30 -22.46
C ARG A 9 9.04 12.12 -21.02
N LYS A 10 7.88 11.49 -20.84
CA LYS A 10 7.22 11.24 -19.54
C LYS A 10 6.67 9.82 -19.51
N ALA A 11 7.47 8.91 -18.96
CA ALA A 11 7.06 7.53 -18.76
C ALA A 11 5.84 7.46 -17.83
N ARG A 12 4.96 6.46 -18.06
CA ARG A 12 3.84 6.20 -17.16
C ARG A 12 4.36 5.75 -15.80
N GLN A 13 3.89 6.39 -14.75
CA GLN A 13 4.17 5.98 -13.38
C GLN A 13 3.05 5.05 -12.90
N ARG A 14 3.43 3.93 -12.27
CA ARG A 14 2.46 3.08 -11.58
C ARG A 14 1.99 3.81 -10.32
N LEU A 15 0.69 3.79 -10.08
CA LEU A 15 0.12 4.28 -8.84
C LEU A 15 0.61 3.38 -7.69
N ARG A 16 1.14 3.98 -6.62
CA ARG A 16 1.49 3.24 -5.41
C ARG A 16 0.21 2.97 -4.61
N SER A 17 -0.06 1.71 -4.31
CA SER A 17 -1.15 1.31 -3.42
C SER A 17 -0.61 1.06 -2.00
N GLY A 18 -1.32 1.58 -1.00
CA GLY A 18 -1.10 1.24 0.40
C GLY A 18 -1.88 -0.02 0.78
N THR A 19 -1.36 -0.82 1.71
CA THR A 19 -2.12 -1.92 2.29
C THR A 19 -3.07 -1.38 3.35
N LYS A 20 -4.29 -1.93 3.43
CA LYS A 20 -5.26 -1.57 4.47
C LYS A 20 -4.84 -2.05 5.87
N SER A 21 -3.89 -2.98 5.95
CA SER A 21 -3.44 -3.64 7.18
C SER A 21 -1.92 -3.50 7.40
N PRO A 22 -1.38 -2.27 7.60
CA PRO A 22 0.06 -2.05 7.75
C PRO A 22 0.64 -2.68 9.02
N ALA A 23 -0.16 -2.81 10.08
CA ALA A 23 0.27 -3.43 11.34
C ALA A 23 0.74 -4.89 11.18
N LEU A 24 0.19 -5.60 10.19
CA LEU A 24 0.55 -6.99 9.90
C LEU A 24 1.92 -7.14 9.20
N ARG A 25 2.47 -6.08 8.61
CA ARG A 25 3.72 -6.07 7.81
C ARG A 25 3.91 -7.31 6.92
N GLY A 26 2.84 -7.74 6.24
CA GLY A 26 2.87 -8.89 5.32
C GLY A 26 2.72 -10.27 5.96
N CYS A 27 2.61 -10.38 7.28
CA CYS A 27 2.27 -11.64 7.95
C CYS A 27 0.76 -11.91 7.87
N PRO A 28 0.30 -13.18 7.76
CA PRO A 28 -1.13 -13.50 7.77
C PRO A 28 -1.79 -13.15 9.12
N GLN A 29 -1.07 -13.33 10.22
CA GLN A 29 -1.52 -13.04 11.59
C GLN A 29 -0.33 -12.54 12.42
N ARG A 30 -0.60 -11.72 13.45
CA ARG A 30 0.41 -11.27 14.41
C ARG A 30 -0.14 -11.35 15.83
N ARG A 31 0.69 -11.84 16.75
CA ARG A 31 0.37 -11.88 18.19
C ARG A 31 0.47 -10.47 18.77
N GLY A 32 -0.45 -10.13 19.67
CA GLY A 32 -0.47 -8.87 20.41
C GLY A 32 -1.06 -9.07 21.80
N VAL A 33 -0.80 -8.13 22.71
CA VAL A 33 -1.34 -8.12 24.09
C VAL A 33 -2.32 -6.95 24.21
N CYS A 34 -3.49 -7.19 24.82
CA CYS A 34 -4.48 -6.14 25.06
C CYS A 34 -3.97 -5.14 26.10
N THR A 35 -3.90 -3.86 25.72
CA THR A 35 -3.45 -2.79 26.64
C THR A 35 -4.56 -2.30 27.57
N ARG A 36 -5.83 -2.40 27.14
CA ARG A 36 -7.02 -2.09 27.94
C ARG A 36 -8.13 -3.04 27.55
N VAL A 37 -8.90 -3.47 28.55
CA VAL A 37 -10.11 -4.28 28.38
C VAL A 37 -11.24 -3.49 29.01
N TYR A 38 -12.21 -3.09 28.19
CA TYR A 38 -13.45 -2.48 28.67
C TYR A 38 -14.48 -3.59 28.91
N VAL A 39 -15.40 -3.34 29.83
CA VAL A 39 -16.57 -4.18 30.12
C VAL A 39 -17.72 -3.77 29.22
#